data_AF-A0A9P0D286-F1
#
_entry.id   AF-A0A9P0D286-F1
#
_cell.length_a   1.000
_cell.length_b   1.000
_cell.length_c   1.000
_cell.angle_alpha   90.00
_cell.angle_beta   90.00
_cell.angle_gamma   90.00
#
_symmetry.space_group_name_H-M   'P 1'
#
loop_
_entity.id
_entity.type
_entity.pdbx_description
1 polymer ?
#
loop_
_entity_poly.entity_id
_entity_poly.type
_entity_poly.pdbx_seq_one_letter_code
_entity_poly.pdbx_strand_id
1 'polypeptide(L)'
;MKRTESQILNIRESQNHDYIYELQSKFPTINFKRLVKTESTYNGSKRTKTMESENIFIEGQIKKALTSVHLPTQAQILRRKFLYFSQNESKHEIYKFDDAKELTVKERFVIHYIGHATMLIQVSGFTILTDPIFYGLDRYYPEKTKSYPFIQYLPRIDVILITHNHRDHVDRRSLQELLEFYRTKMWSQPKVLVPMGDKKLLQTFGFLYITELDWFSRITIKGNRTIINFVSIPADQKSSRYQINPHKSLVTGWIINPEKEDVIFKYTGDTRSLSLPTQLAIDACIYNEITKKSYNIGSPEGNTNIPKIICFEPSGPNYTRCAVEANHQSSSYSALLKFIEIRNLSTISGIPIDSFLPRVKTVMFHHNKFQLGPDRFNEGKFVTKKLLNYLHLDDDILNKEYERQKRKLEKHLDREKLKDALPLPSRSVIANLPTHTSILVRSKDFIIQDIQTVLTQFDMDREKLRKLLIGYLVKNTVFPMIGERMTYEDLMKASFIDCEKYGGGNMQKELKIENTL
;
A
#
# COMPACT_ATOMS: atom_id res chain seq x y z
N MET A 1 -29.94 8.05 18.80
CA MET A 1 -30.20 9.50 18.64
C MET A 1 -30.10 9.85 17.16
N LYS A 2 -31.23 10.18 16.51
CA LYS A 2 -31.24 10.68 15.12
C LYS A 2 -30.56 12.05 15.09
N ARG A 3 -29.41 12.18 14.42
CA ARG A 3 -28.75 13.48 14.19
C ARG A 3 -29.47 14.19 13.05
N THR A 4 -30.02 15.38 13.32
CA THR A 4 -30.73 16.23 12.35
C THR A 4 -29.78 16.96 11.40
N GLU A 5 -30.30 17.37 10.24
CA GLU A 5 -29.61 18.02 9.12
C GLU A 5 -28.81 19.28 9.50
N SER A 6 -29.06 19.90 10.65
CA SER A 6 -28.37 21.13 11.08
C SER A 6 -26.90 20.92 11.50
N GLN A 7 -26.42 19.69 11.63
CA GLN A 7 -25.03 19.43 12.05
C GLN A 7 -23.99 19.47 10.90
N ILE A 8 -24.43 19.54 9.64
CA ILE A 8 -23.53 19.52 8.47
C ILE A 8 -22.92 20.89 8.16
N LEU A 9 -23.61 21.97 8.56
CA LEU A 9 -23.13 23.34 8.43
C LEU A 9 -22.01 23.72 9.42
N ASN A 10 -21.58 22.80 10.30
CA ASN A 10 -20.57 23.08 11.33
C ASN A 10 -19.21 22.37 11.12
N ILE A 11 -18.99 21.69 9.98
CA ILE A 11 -17.63 21.25 9.63
C ILE A 11 -16.86 22.46 9.12
N ARG A 12 -16.20 23.16 10.04
CA ARG A 12 -15.28 24.24 9.68
C ARG A 12 -13.97 23.61 9.20
N GLU A 13 -13.57 23.94 8.00
CA GLU A 13 -12.27 23.53 7.44
C GLU A 13 -11.33 24.72 7.29
N SER A 14 -10.04 24.46 7.35
CA SER A 14 -9.00 25.42 7.00
C SER A 14 -7.93 24.71 6.19
N GLN A 15 -7.64 25.25 5.00
CA GLN A 15 -6.64 24.73 4.10
C GLN A 15 -5.37 25.58 4.21
N ASN A 16 -4.23 24.92 4.38
CA ASN A 16 -2.91 25.52 4.32
C ASN A 16 -2.16 24.93 3.12
N HIS A 17 -2.25 25.62 1.98
CA HIS A 17 -1.46 25.28 0.80
C HIS A 17 0.03 25.54 1.01
N ASP A 18 0.37 26.48 1.90
CA ASP A 18 1.73 26.91 2.19
C ASP A 18 2.42 26.04 3.25
N TYR A 19 1.80 24.91 3.61
CA TYR A 19 2.36 23.97 4.57
C TYR A 19 3.73 23.42 4.12
N ILE A 20 4.00 23.35 2.81
CA ILE A 20 5.33 23.04 2.29
C ILE A 20 6.40 24.05 2.73
N TYR A 21 6.07 25.35 2.79
CA TYR A 21 7.01 26.39 3.19
C TYR A 21 7.26 26.36 4.69
N GLU A 22 6.24 26.01 5.47
CA GLU A 22 6.41 25.72 6.91
C GLU A 22 7.40 24.56 7.11
N LEU A 23 7.20 23.45 6.39
CA LEU A 23 8.10 22.30 6.43
C LEU A 23 9.52 22.67 5.99
N GLN A 24 9.66 23.42 4.90
CA GLN A 24 10.96 23.86 4.39
C GLN A 24 11.67 24.80 5.38
N SER A 25 10.93 25.68 6.05
CA SER A 25 11.48 26.57 7.08
C SER A 25 11.93 25.81 8.32
N LYS A 26 11.20 24.76 8.72
CA LYS A 26 11.51 23.95 9.91
C LYS A 26 12.66 22.96 9.65
N PHE A 27 12.75 22.42 8.43
CA PHE A 27 13.77 21.45 8.04
C PHE A 27 14.56 21.98 6.83
N PRO A 28 15.43 22.98 7.01
CA PRO A 28 16.09 23.67 5.90
C PRO A 28 17.02 22.77 5.07
N THR A 29 17.50 21.67 5.64
CA THR A 29 18.38 20.70 4.97
C THR A 29 17.62 19.64 4.17
N ILE A 30 16.30 19.55 4.33
CA ILE A 30 15.43 18.59 3.64
C ILE A 30 14.75 19.29 2.48
N ASN A 31 14.79 18.67 1.30
CA ASN A 31 14.21 19.23 0.09
C ASN A 31 12.76 18.77 -0.09
N PHE A 32 11.81 19.69 0.07
CA PHE A 32 10.40 19.46 -0.22
C PHE A 32 10.08 19.90 -1.65
N LYS A 33 9.74 18.94 -2.52
CA LYS A 33 9.44 19.23 -3.94
C LYS A 33 7.93 19.24 -4.19
N ARG A 34 7.45 20.28 -4.87
CA ARG A 34 6.19 20.24 -5.63
C ARG A 34 6.46 19.74 -7.04
N LEU A 35 5.53 18.97 -7.61
CA LEU A 35 5.58 18.66 -9.03
C LEU A 35 5.10 19.86 -9.83
N VAL A 36 5.94 20.33 -10.75
CA VAL A 36 5.55 21.40 -11.68
C VAL A 36 4.67 20.81 -12.78
N LYS A 37 3.52 21.44 -13.01
CA LYS A 37 2.65 21.09 -14.14
C LYS A 37 3.25 21.67 -15.43
N THR A 38 3.76 20.81 -16.31
CA THR A 38 4.26 21.18 -17.64
C THR A 38 3.30 20.65 -18.71
N GLU A 39 2.82 21.52 -19.60
CA GLU A 39 1.98 21.13 -20.75
C GLU A 39 0.80 20.21 -20.38
N SER A 40 0.08 20.55 -19.30
CA SER A 40 -1.07 19.79 -18.76
C SER A 40 -0.77 18.45 -18.07
N THR A 41 0.50 18.14 -17.80
CA THR A 41 0.94 16.93 -17.08
C THR A 41 1.84 17.25 -15.88
N TYR A 42 1.77 16.43 -14.83
CA TYR A 42 2.69 16.47 -13.68
C TYR A 42 3.85 15.50 -13.94
N ASN A 43 5.01 16.02 -14.34
CA ASN A 43 6.20 15.19 -14.62
C ASN A 43 7.21 15.26 -13.47
N GLY A 44 7.47 14.11 -12.82
CA GLY A 44 8.44 13.97 -11.72
C GLY A 44 9.86 13.59 -12.15
N SER A 45 10.08 13.20 -13.41
CA SER A 45 11.41 12.89 -13.94
C SER A 45 11.42 12.94 -15.48
N LYS A 46 12.53 13.36 -16.08
CA LYS A 46 12.82 13.07 -17.50
C LYS A 46 13.15 11.57 -17.60
N ARG A 47 12.44 10.83 -18.46
CA ARG A 47 12.59 9.39 -18.87
C ARG A 47 11.70 8.42 -18.06
N THR A 48 11.05 7.41 -18.63
CA THR A 48 11.18 6.69 -19.92
C THR A 48 9.78 6.24 -20.36
N LYS A 49 9.44 6.31 -21.65
CA LYS A 49 8.21 5.71 -22.21
C LYS A 49 8.21 4.19 -21.95
N THR A 50 7.59 3.72 -20.87
CA THR A 50 7.42 2.28 -20.61
C THR A 50 6.21 1.72 -21.36
N MET A 51 6.26 1.81 -22.71
CA MET A 51 5.36 1.06 -23.62
C MET A 51 5.38 -0.45 -23.33
N GLU A 52 6.45 -0.96 -22.70
CA GLU A 52 6.61 -2.38 -22.40
C GLU A 52 5.70 -2.88 -21.27
N SER A 53 5.37 -2.05 -20.26
CA SER A 53 4.45 -2.46 -19.18
C SER A 53 3.01 -2.67 -19.67
N GLU A 54 2.58 -1.89 -20.66
CA GLU A 54 1.27 -1.96 -21.31
C GLU A 54 1.17 -3.21 -22.19
N ASN A 55 2.23 -3.49 -22.97
CA ASN A 55 2.33 -4.71 -23.77
C ASN A 55 2.29 -5.97 -22.91
N ILE A 56 2.90 -5.97 -21.72
CA ILE A 56 2.91 -7.12 -20.80
C ILE A 56 1.53 -7.39 -20.17
N PHE A 57 0.81 -6.34 -19.79
CA PHE A 57 -0.57 -6.48 -19.29
C PHE A 57 -1.49 -7.04 -20.39
N ILE A 58 -1.40 -6.48 -21.61
CA ILE A 58 -2.15 -6.95 -22.77
C ILE A 58 -1.79 -8.41 -23.12
N GLU A 59 -0.50 -8.77 -23.10
CA GLU A 59 -0.02 -10.13 -23.38
C GLU A 59 -0.51 -11.14 -22.32
N GLY A 60 -0.55 -10.75 -21.05
CA GLY A 60 -1.09 -11.57 -19.96
C GLY A 60 -2.59 -11.87 -20.14
N GLN A 61 -3.36 -10.89 -20.62
CA GLN A 61 -4.79 -11.04 -20.88
C GLN A 61 -5.05 -11.88 -22.14
N ILE A 62 -4.24 -11.72 -23.20
CA ILE A 62 -4.30 -12.55 -24.40
C ILE A 62 -3.97 -14.02 -24.07
N LYS A 63 -2.98 -14.28 -23.21
CA LYS A 63 -2.64 -15.65 -22.78
C LYS A 63 -3.71 -16.32 -21.93
N LYS A 64 -4.43 -15.57 -21.09
CA LYS A 64 -5.61 -16.08 -20.37
C LYS A 64 -6.73 -16.50 -21.34
N ALA A 65 -6.92 -15.77 -22.44
CA ALA A 65 -7.86 -16.14 -23.49
C ALA A 65 -7.40 -17.37 -24.31
N LEU A 66 -6.08 -17.57 -24.48
CA LEU A 66 -5.53 -18.73 -25.19
C LEU A 66 -5.53 -20.01 -24.34
N THR A 67 -5.36 -19.90 -23.02
CA THR A 67 -5.40 -21.05 -22.09
C THR A 67 -6.80 -21.62 -21.87
N SER A 68 -7.86 -20.87 -22.21
CA SER A 68 -9.22 -21.43 -22.30
C SER A 68 -9.44 -22.32 -23.54
N VAL A 69 -8.50 -22.38 -24.48
CA VAL A 69 -8.60 -23.21 -25.69
C VAL A 69 -7.72 -24.48 -25.52
N HIS A 70 -8.37 -25.64 -25.62
CA HIS A 70 -7.86 -26.97 -25.27
C HIS A 70 -6.55 -27.42 -25.95
N LEU A 71 -5.53 -27.86 -25.19
CA LEU A 71 -4.59 -28.94 -25.60
C LEU A 71 -3.91 -29.63 -24.39
N PRO A 72 -3.94 -30.97 -24.23
CA PRO A 72 -3.98 -31.58 -22.88
C PRO A 72 -2.66 -32.14 -22.29
N THR A 73 -1.57 -32.32 -23.02
CA THR A 73 -0.43 -33.15 -22.54
C THR A 73 0.81 -32.36 -22.09
N GLN A 74 1.39 -31.49 -22.92
CA GLN A 74 2.51 -30.61 -22.52
C GLN A 74 2.07 -29.49 -21.55
N ALA A 75 0.78 -29.14 -21.60
CA ALA A 75 0.15 -28.21 -20.68
C ALA A 75 0.26 -28.68 -19.23
N GLN A 76 0.39 -29.97 -18.91
CA GLN A 76 0.41 -30.44 -17.52
C GLN A 76 1.71 -30.13 -16.78
N ILE A 77 2.87 -30.13 -17.45
CA ILE A 77 4.18 -29.78 -16.84
C ILE A 77 4.31 -28.26 -16.70
N LEU A 78 3.89 -27.51 -17.73
CA LEU A 78 3.75 -26.05 -17.67
C LEU A 78 2.75 -25.65 -16.60
N ARG A 79 1.59 -26.31 -16.53
CA ARG A 79 0.60 -26.18 -15.46
C ARG A 79 1.20 -26.53 -14.10
N ARG A 80 2.11 -27.52 -13.97
CA ARG A 80 2.81 -27.83 -12.69
C ARG A 80 3.81 -26.75 -12.24
N LYS A 81 4.54 -26.11 -13.17
CA LYS A 81 5.42 -24.97 -12.87
C LYS A 81 4.62 -23.68 -12.62
N PHE A 82 3.49 -23.50 -13.32
CA PHE A 82 2.50 -22.46 -13.04
C PHE A 82 1.62 -22.79 -11.83
N LEU A 83 1.54 -24.04 -11.36
CA LEU A 83 0.78 -24.47 -10.17
C LEU A 83 1.42 -23.99 -8.87
N TYR A 84 2.67 -23.51 -8.90
CA TYR A 84 3.20 -22.71 -7.79
C TYR A 84 2.45 -21.37 -7.64
N PHE A 85 1.86 -20.88 -8.75
CA PHE A 85 1.10 -19.63 -8.86
C PHE A 85 -0.41 -19.83 -8.92
N SER A 86 -0.88 -20.94 -9.49
CA SER A 86 -2.18 -21.49 -9.16
C SER A 86 -2.00 -22.41 -7.96
N GLN A 87 -1.66 -21.82 -6.80
CA GLN A 87 -2.13 -22.45 -5.57
C GLN A 87 -3.64 -22.68 -5.79
N ASN A 88 -4.19 -23.82 -5.38
CA ASN A 88 -5.61 -24.09 -5.48
C ASN A 88 -6.33 -23.04 -4.62
N GLU A 89 -6.52 -21.86 -5.20
CA GLU A 89 -7.16 -20.72 -4.58
C GLU A 89 -8.61 -21.13 -4.43
N SER A 90 -9.03 -21.37 -3.19
CA SER A 90 -10.46 -21.42 -2.91
C SER A 90 -11.00 -20.03 -3.25
N LYS A 91 -11.68 -19.92 -4.40
CA LYS A 91 -12.44 -18.71 -4.80
C LYS A 91 -13.53 -18.32 -3.77
N HIS A 92 -13.63 -19.04 -2.66
CA HIS A 92 -14.75 -19.07 -1.73
C HIS A 92 -14.38 -18.75 -0.28
N GLU A 93 -13.10 -18.59 0.11
CA GLU A 93 -12.75 -18.60 1.56
C GLU A 93 -12.21 -17.30 2.18
N ILE A 94 -12.02 -16.20 1.45
CA ILE A 94 -11.43 -15.00 2.09
C ILE A 94 -12.49 -13.96 2.42
N TYR A 95 -13.26 -14.21 3.47
CA TYR A 95 -13.95 -13.17 4.22
C TYR A 95 -13.90 -13.46 5.71
N LYS A 96 -13.50 -12.46 6.49
CA LYS A 96 -13.99 -12.30 7.85
C LYS A 96 -15.18 -11.35 7.76
N PHE A 97 -16.32 -11.74 8.32
CA PHE A 97 -17.53 -10.94 8.23
C PHE A 97 -17.75 -10.20 9.53
N ASP A 98 -16.98 -9.14 9.73
CA ASP A 98 -17.20 -8.24 10.86
C ASP A 98 -18.09 -7.08 10.38
N ASP A 99 -19.22 -6.85 11.06
CA ASP A 99 -20.08 -5.71 10.73
C ASP A 99 -19.31 -4.39 10.83
N ALA A 100 -19.45 -3.51 9.83
CA ALA A 100 -19.00 -2.12 9.88
C ALA A 100 -19.85 -1.29 10.86
N LYS A 101 -19.74 -1.55 12.15
CA LYS A 101 -20.49 -0.81 13.19
C LYS A 101 -19.88 0.56 13.44
N GLU A 102 -20.68 1.48 13.97
CA GLU A 102 -20.15 2.73 14.53
C GLU A 102 -19.13 2.46 15.63
N LEU A 103 -18.15 3.36 15.77
CA LEU A 103 -17.17 3.33 16.85
C LEU A 103 -17.89 3.35 18.21
N THR A 104 -17.60 2.39 19.07
CA THR A 104 -18.14 2.35 20.43
C THR A 104 -17.38 3.33 21.33
N VAL A 105 -18.00 3.76 22.43
CA VAL A 105 -17.41 4.75 23.38
C VAL A 105 -16.08 4.26 23.99
N LYS A 106 -15.84 2.95 24.01
CA LYS A 106 -14.61 2.34 24.58
C LYS A 106 -13.47 2.23 23.57
N GLU A 107 -13.74 2.34 22.27
CA GLU A 107 -12.74 2.12 21.22
C GLU A 107 -12.01 3.43 20.90
N ARG A 108 -10.68 3.43 21.01
CA ARG A 108 -9.84 4.59 20.63
C ARG A 108 -9.92 4.87 19.13
N PHE A 109 -9.66 3.83 18.34
CA PHE A 109 -9.91 3.80 16.91
C PHE A 109 -10.20 2.38 16.44
N VAL A 110 -10.79 2.27 15.26
CA VAL A 110 -11.06 1.00 14.57
C VAL A 110 -10.65 1.14 13.10
N ILE A 111 -10.07 0.08 12.56
CA ILE A 111 -9.77 -0.07 11.13
C ILE A 111 -10.56 -1.27 10.64
N HIS A 112 -11.41 -1.06 9.65
CA HIS A 112 -12.08 -2.15 8.95
C HIS A 112 -11.55 -2.23 7.52
N TYR A 113 -10.87 -3.34 7.20
CA TYR A 113 -10.32 -3.59 5.88
C TYR A 113 -11.39 -4.15 4.94
N ILE A 114 -12.08 -3.27 4.23
CA ILE A 114 -13.14 -3.64 3.25
C ILE A 114 -12.54 -4.37 2.03
N GLY A 115 -11.26 -4.16 1.75
CA GLY A 115 -10.49 -4.94 0.78
C GLY A 115 -9.86 -4.11 -0.32
N HIS A 116 -8.76 -4.64 -0.89
CA HIS A 116 -7.90 -3.93 -1.84
C HIS A 116 -7.31 -2.67 -1.21
N ALA A 117 -7.71 -1.49 -1.66
CA ALA A 117 -7.30 -0.18 -1.16
C ALA A 117 -8.37 0.45 -0.24
N THR A 118 -9.51 -0.22 -0.05
CA THR A 118 -10.62 0.33 0.72
C THR A 118 -10.49 0.02 2.21
N MET A 119 -10.19 1.05 2.99
CA MET A 119 -10.14 1.02 4.46
C MET A 119 -11.21 1.96 5.02
N LEU A 120 -11.95 1.50 6.02
CA LEU A 120 -12.80 2.34 6.85
C LEU A 120 -12.06 2.58 8.18
N ILE A 121 -11.65 3.82 8.42
CA ILE A 121 -10.92 4.23 9.62
C ILE A 121 -11.85 5.08 10.46
N GLN A 122 -12.08 4.66 11.71
CA GLN A 122 -12.91 5.39 12.66
C GLN A 122 -12.07 5.80 13.86
N VAL A 123 -12.04 7.10 14.17
CA VAL A 123 -11.23 7.64 15.27
C VAL A 123 -11.91 8.88 15.85
N SER A 124 -12.03 8.95 17.18
CA SER A 124 -12.73 10.04 17.89
C SER A 124 -14.16 10.33 17.35
N GLY A 125 -14.87 9.29 16.90
CA GLY A 125 -16.21 9.42 16.31
C GLY A 125 -16.26 10.08 14.92
N PHE A 126 -15.12 10.17 14.23
CA PHE A 126 -14.96 10.61 12.85
C PHE A 126 -14.68 9.41 11.95
N THR A 127 -15.33 9.33 10.80
CA THR A 127 -15.27 8.18 9.88
C THR A 127 -14.63 8.58 8.56
N ILE A 128 -13.55 7.89 8.20
CA ILE A 128 -12.76 8.11 6.99
C ILE A 128 -12.82 6.87 6.12
N LEU A 129 -13.06 7.04 4.81
CA LEU A 129 -13.04 5.96 3.83
C LEU A 129 -11.94 6.22 2.79
N THR A 130 -11.06 5.25 2.54
CA THR A 130 -10.01 5.37 1.52
C THR A 130 -10.43 4.66 0.23
N ASP A 131 -10.05 5.20 -0.94
CA ASP A 131 -10.11 4.57 -2.27
C ASP A 131 -11.30 3.59 -2.44
N PRO A 132 -12.55 4.10 -2.42
CA PRO A 132 -13.74 3.30 -2.19
C PRO A 132 -14.10 2.42 -3.37
N ILE A 133 -14.06 1.11 -3.12
CA ILE A 133 -14.43 0.07 -4.07
C ILE A 133 -15.22 -0.98 -3.32
N PHE A 134 -16.42 -1.27 -3.80
CA PHE A 134 -17.29 -2.27 -3.18
C PHE A 134 -17.55 -3.47 -4.08
N TYR A 135 -17.25 -3.33 -5.37
CA TYR A 135 -17.59 -4.30 -6.41
C TYR A 135 -16.42 -4.60 -7.34
N GLY A 136 -16.60 -5.64 -8.13
CA GLY A 136 -15.84 -5.97 -9.33
C GLY A 136 -15.83 -4.83 -10.34
N LEU A 137 -14.65 -4.51 -10.87
CA LEU A 137 -14.47 -3.34 -11.73
C LEU A 137 -14.91 -3.61 -13.18
N ASP A 138 -14.72 -4.83 -13.70
CA ASP A 138 -15.20 -5.34 -15.00
C ASP A 138 -14.64 -6.76 -15.32
N ARG A 139 -14.87 -7.26 -16.55
CA ARG A 139 -14.32 -8.52 -17.08
C ARG A 139 -12.78 -8.58 -17.12
N TYR A 140 -12.10 -7.43 -17.11
CA TYR A 140 -10.64 -7.35 -17.21
C TYR A 140 -9.99 -7.36 -15.82
N TYR A 141 -10.72 -6.99 -14.78
CA TYR A 141 -10.36 -7.10 -13.36
C TYR A 141 -11.32 -8.04 -12.63
N PRO A 142 -11.29 -9.35 -12.93
CA PRO A 142 -12.20 -10.29 -12.29
C PRO A 142 -11.96 -10.31 -10.79
N GLU A 143 -13.06 -10.33 -10.04
CA GLU A 143 -13.03 -10.50 -8.60
C GLU A 143 -12.32 -11.82 -8.26
N LYS A 144 -11.36 -11.72 -7.34
CA LYS A 144 -10.77 -12.90 -6.70
C LYS A 144 -11.61 -13.33 -5.51
N THR A 145 -12.20 -12.38 -4.80
CA THR A 145 -13.07 -12.62 -3.66
C THR A 145 -14.44 -12.00 -3.93
N LYS A 146 -15.51 -12.75 -3.69
CA LYS A 146 -16.90 -12.38 -4.05
C LYS A 146 -17.35 -11.10 -3.33
N SER A 147 -17.52 -10.01 -4.06
CA SER A 147 -17.96 -8.74 -3.48
C SER A 147 -19.18 -8.88 -2.55
N TYR A 148 -19.00 -8.45 -1.30
CA TYR A 148 -20.08 -8.31 -0.35
C TYR A 148 -20.63 -6.87 -0.43
N PRO A 149 -21.96 -6.66 -0.36
CA PRO A 149 -22.56 -5.33 -0.36
C PRO A 149 -22.28 -4.61 0.97
N PHE A 150 -21.04 -4.15 1.17
CA PHE A 150 -20.61 -3.43 2.37
C PHE A 150 -21.34 -2.11 2.53
N ILE A 151 -21.75 -1.46 1.43
CA ILE A 151 -22.36 -0.12 1.42
C ILE A 151 -23.50 -0.01 2.42
N GLN A 152 -24.41 -1.00 2.46
CA GLN A 152 -25.61 -0.94 3.30
C GLN A 152 -25.32 -0.96 4.81
N TYR A 153 -24.13 -1.43 5.20
CA TYR A 153 -23.67 -1.49 6.59
C TYR A 153 -22.71 -0.36 6.94
N LEU A 154 -22.35 0.51 6.00
CA LEU A 154 -21.40 1.58 6.29
C LEU A 154 -22.00 2.56 7.30
N PRO A 155 -21.24 2.93 8.34
CA PRO A 155 -21.59 4.09 9.14
C PRO A 155 -21.48 5.34 8.26
N ARG A 156 -22.03 6.45 8.73
CA ARG A 156 -21.89 7.73 8.03
C ARG A 156 -20.41 8.10 7.93
N ILE A 157 -19.92 8.27 6.70
CA ILE A 157 -18.57 8.73 6.37
C ILE A 157 -18.55 10.25 6.39
N ASP A 158 -17.51 10.82 7.00
CA ASP A 158 -17.27 12.26 7.03
C ASP A 158 -16.34 12.67 5.88
N VAL A 159 -15.29 11.88 5.61
CA VAL A 159 -14.28 12.15 4.59
C VAL A 159 -13.97 10.92 3.76
N ILE A 160 -13.93 11.08 2.43
CA ILE A 160 -13.35 10.13 1.49
C ILE A 160 -11.97 10.63 1.07
N LEU A 161 -10.96 9.76 1.16
CA LEU A 161 -9.60 10.01 0.69
C LEU A 161 -9.36 9.24 -0.61
N ILE A 162 -8.99 9.96 -1.66
CA ILE A 162 -8.59 9.38 -2.96
C ILE A 162 -7.10 9.57 -3.14
N THR A 163 -6.38 8.51 -3.52
CA THR A 163 -4.93 8.57 -3.76
C THR A 163 -4.57 8.92 -5.20
N HIS A 164 -5.29 8.31 -6.16
CA HIS A 164 -5.13 8.53 -7.59
C HIS A 164 -6.30 7.94 -8.38
N ASN A 165 -6.44 8.33 -9.64
CA ASN A 165 -7.61 8.00 -10.46
C ASN A 165 -7.60 6.63 -11.16
N HIS A 166 -6.76 5.67 -10.76
CA HIS A 166 -6.87 4.32 -11.32
C HIS A 166 -8.22 3.68 -11.00
N ARG A 167 -8.69 2.80 -11.88
CA ARG A 167 -10.04 2.20 -11.73
C ARG A 167 -10.15 1.34 -10.47
N ASP A 168 -9.05 0.74 -10.03
CA ASP A 168 -8.93 -0.03 -8.80
C ASP A 168 -8.59 0.83 -7.56
N HIS A 169 -8.71 2.15 -7.66
CA HIS A 169 -8.77 3.07 -6.51
C HIS A 169 -9.99 4.01 -6.57
N VAL A 170 -10.52 4.27 -7.77
CA VAL A 170 -11.67 5.14 -8.03
C VAL A 170 -12.64 4.43 -8.98
N ASP A 171 -13.60 3.71 -8.42
CA ASP A 171 -14.65 3.06 -9.19
C ASP A 171 -15.93 3.91 -9.26
N ARG A 172 -16.41 4.15 -10.49
CA ARG A 172 -17.60 4.97 -10.72
C ARG A 172 -18.83 4.32 -10.10
N ARG A 173 -19.01 3.01 -10.25
CA ARG A 173 -20.19 2.30 -9.74
C ARG A 173 -20.23 2.37 -8.21
N SER A 174 -19.14 2.01 -7.56
CA SER A 174 -18.99 2.05 -6.09
C SER A 174 -19.30 3.44 -5.52
N LEU A 175 -18.79 4.49 -6.18
CA LEU A 175 -19.01 5.88 -5.78
C LEU A 175 -20.44 6.37 -6.00
N GLN A 176 -21.07 6.03 -7.13
CA GLN A 176 -22.46 6.41 -7.41
C GLN A 176 -23.46 5.67 -6.51
N GLU A 177 -23.23 4.38 -6.26
CA GLU A 177 -24.06 3.63 -5.31
C GLU A 177 -23.89 4.12 -3.87
N LEU A 178 -22.70 4.62 -3.50
CA LEU A 178 -22.50 5.29 -2.21
C LEU A 178 -23.33 6.58 -2.11
N LEU A 179 -23.35 7.41 -3.16
CA LEU A 179 -24.18 8.62 -3.18
C LEU A 179 -25.68 8.27 -3.10
N GLU A 180 -26.10 7.22 -3.79
CA GLU A 180 -27.47 6.73 -3.73
C GLU A 180 -27.83 6.26 -2.31
N PHE A 181 -26.94 5.49 -1.66
CA PHE A 181 -27.12 5.10 -0.27
C PHE A 181 -27.27 6.30 0.67
N TYR A 182 -26.44 7.33 0.49
CA TYR A 182 -26.55 8.59 1.24
C TYR A 182 -27.90 9.27 1.04
N ARG A 183 -28.41 9.28 -0.20
CA ARG A 183 -29.73 9.80 -0.53
C ARG A 183 -30.83 8.99 0.19
N THR A 184 -30.75 7.65 0.18
CA THR A 184 -31.73 6.81 0.89
C THR A 184 -31.73 7.03 2.40
N LYS A 185 -30.58 7.40 2.99
CA LYS A 185 -30.43 7.70 4.42
C LYS A 185 -30.70 9.15 4.77
N MET A 186 -30.99 10.02 3.78
CA MET A 186 -31.10 11.47 3.95
C MET A 186 -29.84 12.07 4.62
N TRP A 187 -28.67 11.58 4.23
CA TRP A 187 -27.39 12.10 4.69
C TRP A 187 -26.80 13.06 3.66
N SER A 188 -26.16 14.13 4.12
CA SER A 188 -25.32 14.94 3.24
C SER A 188 -24.14 14.15 2.73
N GLN A 189 -23.73 14.40 1.49
CA GLN A 189 -22.52 13.82 0.92
C GLN A 189 -21.29 14.04 1.82
N PRO A 190 -20.35 13.08 1.86
CA PRO A 190 -19.09 13.26 2.56
C PRO A 190 -18.21 14.28 1.83
N LYS A 191 -17.23 14.85 2.54
CA LYS A 191 -16.15 15.60 1.92
C LYS A 191 -15.25 14.63 1.15
N VAL A 192 -14.79 15.00 -0.04
CA VAL A 192 -13.83 14.20 -0.81
C VAL A 192 -12.52 14.97 -0.94
N LEU A 193 -11.43 14.39 -0.45
CA LEU A 193 -10.08 14.90 -0.65
C LEU A 193 -9.43 14.11 -1.78
N VAL A 194 -8.95 14.84 -2.79
CA VAL A 194 -8.38 14.26 -4.01
C VAL A 194 -7.02 14.90 -4.32
N PRO A 195 -6.13 14.19 -5.02
CA PRO A 195 -4.94 14.81 -5.58
C PRO A 195 -5.31 15.90 -6.58
N MET A 196 -4.48 16.93 -6.69
CA MET A 196 -4.63 17.99 -7.68
C MET A 196 -4.80 17.41 -9.10
N GLY A 197 -5.88 17.80 -9.78
CA GLY A 197 -6.23 17.36 -11.14
C GLY A 197 -7.43 16.40 -11.21
N ASP A 198 -7.83 15.78 -10.10
CA ASP A 198 -8.91 14.79 -10.09
C ASP A 198 -10.29 15.35 -9.72
N LYS A 199 -10.42 16.62 -9.30
CA LYS A 199 -11.74 17.17 -8.89
C LYS A 199 -12.81 17.05 -9.95
N LYS A 200 -12.48 17.42 -11.19
CA LYS A 200 -13.43 17.37 -12.31
C LYS A 200 -13.98 15.95 -12.52
N LEU A 201 -13.14 14.93 -12.36
CA LEU A 201 -13.56 13.54 -12.47
C LEU A 201 -14.62 13.19 -11.42
N LEU A 202 -14.38 13.51 -10.15
CA LEU A 202 -15.33 13.19 -9.07
C LEU A 202 -16.62 14.01 -9.17
N GLN A 203 -16.56 15.23 -9.72
CA GLN A 203 -17.76 16.01 -10.04
C GLN A 203 -18.63 15.30 -11.08
N THR A 204 -18.04 14.66 -12.10
CA THR A 204 -18.82 13.87 -13.09
C THR A 204 -19.54 12.67 -12.48
N PHE A 205 -19.15 12.23 -11.28
CA PHE A 205 -19.81 11.15 -10.54
C PHE A 205 -20.90 11.66 -9.59
N GLY A 206 -21.07 12.97 -9.46
CA GLY A 206 -22.12 13.60 -8.65
C GLY A 206 -21.65 14.12 -7.29
N PHE A 207 -20.34 14.11 -7.00
CA PHE A 207 -19.83 14.68 -5.75
C PHE A 207 -19.77 16.20 -5.81
N LEU A 208 -20.28 16.84 -4.75
CA LEU A 208 -20.38 18.30 -4.66
C LEU A 208 -19.25 18.91 -3.81
N TYR A 209 -18.83 18.23 -2.75
CA TYR A 209 -17.88 18.74 -1.76
C TYR A 209 -16.48 18.15 -1.94
N ILE A 210 -15.74 18.65 -2.93
CA ILE A 210 -14.41 18.13 -3.31
C ILE A 210 -13.33 19.19 -3.10
N THR A 211 -12.26 18.82 -2.38
CA THR A 211 -11.04 19.63 -2.24
C THR A 211 -9.86 18.94 -2.90
N GLU A 212 -9.17 19.68 -3.78
CA GLU A 212 -7.90 19.29 -4.38
C GLU A 212 -6.73 19.72 -3.51
N LEU A 213 -5.77 18.81 -3.35
CA LEU A 213 -4.55 19.04 -2.58
C LEU A 213 -3.32 18.73 -3.44
N ASP A 214 -2.34 19.63 -3.39
CA ASP A 214 -0.99 19.39 -3.90
C ASP A 214 -0.15 18.74 -2.80
N TRP A 215 0.99 18.14 -3.17
CA TRP A 215 1.90 17.55 -2.21
C TRP A 215 2.32 18.57 -1.14
N PHE A 216 2.36 18.08 0.09
CA PHE A 216 2.61 18.85 1.30
C PHE A 216 1.61 19.99 1.52
N SER A 217 0.38 19.86 1.00
CA SER A 217 -0.75 20.69 1.42
C SER A 217 -1.47 20.04 2.60
N ARG A 218 -1.88 20.86 3.58
CA ARG A 218 -2.59 20.42 4.78
C ARG A 218 -4.01 20.95 4.77
N ILE A 219 -4.98 20.12 5.14
CA ILE A 219 -6.35 20.54 5.43
C ILE A 219 -6.73 20.10 6.83
N THR A 220 -7.25 21.02 7.61
CA THR A 220 -7.81 20.74 8.95
C THR A 220 -9.31 20.68 8.81
N ILE A 221 -9.92 19.60 9.30
CA ILE A 221 -11.37 19.41 9.32
C ILE A 221 -11.81 19.31 10.77
N LYS A 222 -12.69 20.23 11.19
CA LYS A 222 -13.24 20.26 12.55
C LYS A 222 -14.57 19.53 12.58
N GLY A 223 -14.61 18.37 13.21
CA GLY A 223 -15.86 17.69 13.56
C GLY A 223 -16.44 18.23 14.87
N ASN A 224 -17.61 17.73 15.26
CA ASN A 224 -18.31 18.18 16.48
C ASN A 224 -17.52 17.95 17.78
N ARG A 225 -16.59 16.99 17.81
CA ARG A 225 -15.82 16.60 19.01
C ARG A 225 -14.32 16.42 18.78
N THR A 226 -13.85 16.54 17.54
CA THR A 226 -12.47 16.24 17.17
C THR A 226 -12.00 17.13 16.02
N ILE A 227 -10.69 17.36 15.96
CA ILE A 227 -10.02 18.06 14.87
C ILE A 227 -9.09 17.05 14.23
N ILE A 228 -9.22 16.86 12.92
CA ILE A 228 -8.36 15.97 12.16
C ILE A 228 -7.66 16.76 11.08
N ASN A 229 -6.34 16.60 11.01
CA ASN A 229 -5.50 17.17 9.99
C ASN A 229 -5.17 16.10 8.95
N PHE A 230 -5.36 16.44 7.69
CA PHE A 230 -4.99 15.61 6.57
C PHE A 230 -3.87 16.30 5.80
N VAL A 231 -2.81 15.56 5.48
CA VAL A 231 -1.71 16.06 4.65
C VAL A 231 -1.56 15.17 3.43
N SER A 232 -1.59 15.78 2.25
CA SER A 232 -1.23 15.10 1.00
C SER A 232 0.28 14.91 0.95
N ILE A 233 0.75 13.68 0.75
CA ILE A 233 2.17 13.35 0.66
C ILE A 233 2.52 12.74 -0.71
N PRO A 234 3.77 12.87 -1.16
CA PRO A 234 4.21 12.24 -2.40
C PRO A 234 3.96 10.73 -2.46
N ALA A 235 3.56 10.27 -3.65
CA ALA A 235 3.52 8.86 -4.03
C ALA A 235 4.01 8.74 -5.48
N ASP A 236 4.64 7.62 -5.82
CA ASP A 236 5.14 7.37 -7.18
C ASP A 236 4.27 6.35 -7.90
N GLN A 237 3.40 6.82 -8.78
CA GLN A 237 2.61 6.00 -9.69
C GLN A 237 2.22 6.82 -10.91
N LYS A 238 1.79 6.15 -11.99
CA LYS A 238 1.12 6.84 -13.09
C LYS A 238 -0.31 7.20 -12.68
N SER A 239 -0.82 8.36 -13.08
CA SER A 239 -2.26 8.66 -12.99
C SER A 239 -2.91 8.38 -14.36
N SER A 240 -3.77 7.37 -14.50
CA SER A 240 -4.60 7.21 -15.71
C SER A 240 -5.84 6.30 -15.54
N ARG A 241 -7.00 6.71 -16.07
CA ARG A 241 -8.20 5.84 -16.11
C ARG A 241 -8.19 4.78 -17.22
N TYR A 242 -7.51 5.05 -18.33
CA TYR A 242 -7.56 4.25 -19.56
C TYR A 242 -6.22 4.20 -20.31
N GLN A 243 -5.11 4.56 -19.66
CA GLN A 243 -3.79 4.79 -20.30
C GLN A 243 -3.78 5.90 -21.38
N ILE A 244 -4.93 6.54 -21.65
CA ILE A 244 -5.05 7.72 -22.51
C ILE A 244 -4.72 8.96 -21.67
N ASN A 245 -3.69 9.71 -22.07
CA ASN A 245 -3.20 10.92 -21.39
C ASN A 245 -2.77 10.73 -19.91
N PRO A 246 -1.70 9.95 -19.64
CA PRO A 246 -1.17 9.78 -18.29
C PRO A 246 -0.70 11.12 -17.68
N HIS A 247 -0.63 11.18 -16.34
CA HIS A 247 -0.11 12.31 -15.55
C HIS A 247 -0.92 13.61 -15.58
N LYS A 248 -2.20 13.57 -15.98
CA LYS A 248 -3.09 14.74 -15.91
C LYS A 248 -3.47 15.15 -14.48
N SER A 249 -3.23 14.29 -13.49
CA SER A 249 -3.38 14.54 -12.06
C SER A 249 -2.18 14.05 -11.27
N LEU A 250 -2.05 14.53 -10.03
CA LEU A 250 -1.07 14.01 -9.08
C LEU A 250 -1.47 12.61 -8.58
N VAL A 251 -0.48 11.90 -8.03
CA VAL A 251 -0.69 10.70 -7.21
C VAL A 251 -0.23 11.05 -5.81
N THR A 252 -1.01 10.70 -4.78
CA THR A 252 -0.69 11.07 -3.41
C THR A 252 -0.98 9.96 -2.41
N GLY A 253 -0.22 9.91 -1.32
CA GLY A 253 -0.63 9.29 -0.07
C GLY A 253 -1.22 10.33 0.90
N TRP A 254 -1.69 9.87 2.05
CA TRP A 254 -2.33 10.71 3.07
C TRP A 254 -1.73 10.46 4.45
N ILE A 255 -1.36 11.54 5.14
CA ILE A 255 -1.18 11.52 6.60
C ILE A 255 -2.50 11.97 7.23
N ILE A 256 -2.98 11.23 8.23
CA ILE A 256 -4.19 11.52 8.99
C ILE A 256 -3.78 11.70 10.45
N ASN A 257 -3.94 12.91 10.97
CA ASN A 257 -3.54 13.28 12.32
C ASN A 257 -4.75 13.83 13.11
N PRO A 258 -5.43 12.97 13.89
CA PRO A 258 -6.39 13.40 14.89
C PRO A 258 -5.66 14.11 16.04
N GLU A 259 -5.93 15.39 16.25
CA GLU A 259 -5.10 16.30 17.06
C GLU A 259 -4.92 15.86 18.53
N LYS A 260 -5.93 15.21 19.10
CA LYS A 260 -5.99 14.79 20.50
C LYS A 260 -5.68 13.33 20.75
N GLU A 261 -5.76 12.50 19.71
CA GLU A 261 -5.52 11.06 19.87
C GLU A 261 -4.04 10.75 19.78
N ASP A 262 -3.58 9.77 20.56
CA ASP A 262 -2.21 9.26 20.52
C ASP A 262 -2.00 8.27 19.35
N VAL A 263 -2.40 8.69 18.15
CA VAL A 263 -2.20 7.95 16.89
C VAL A 263 -2.08 8.88 15.67
N ILE A 264 -1.22 8.54 14.71
CA ILE A 264 -1.16 9.10 13.36
C ILE A 264 -1.28 7.94 12.38
N PHE A 265 -2.06 8.11 11.32
CA PHE A 265 -2.15 7.13 10.23
C PHE A 265 -1.42 7.67 9.00
N LYS A 266 -0.66 6.80 8.33
CA LYS A 266 -0.06 7.05 7.01
C LYS A 266 -0.65 6.06 6.02
N TYR A 267 -1.35 6.54 5.00
CA TYR A 267 -1.95 5.72 3.96
C TYR A 267 -1.26 6.02 2.63
N THR A 268 -0.49 5.09 2.08
CA THR A 268 0.42 5.38 0.94
C THR A 268 -0.22 5.22 -0.44
N GLY A 269 -1.43 4.65 -0.53
CA GLY A 269 -2.03 4.28 -1.80
C GLY A 269 -1.23 3.20 -2.53
N ASP A 270 -1.30 3.17 -3.85
CA ASP A 270 -0.52 2.24 -4.66
C ASP A 270 0.75 2.92 -5.21
N THR A 271 1.76 3.04 -4.34
CA THR A 271 3.04 3.66 -4.68
C THR A 271 4.08 2.62 -5.10
N ARG A 272 5.04 3.06 -5.91
CA ARG A 272 6.35 2.41 -6.13
C ARG A 272 7.31 2.76 -5.00
N SER A 273 8.49 2.14 -5.05
CA SER A 273 9.62 2.53 -4.23
C SER A 273 9.96 4.00 -4.45
N LEU A 274 9.91 4.78 -3.37
CA LEU A 274 10.25 6.19 -3.38
C LEU A 274 11.76 6.39 -3.30
N SER A 275 12.25 7.50 -3.85
CA SER A 275 13.65 7.90 -3.64
C SER A 275 13.89 8.23 -2.15
N LEU A 276 15.11 7.97 -1.65
CA LEU A 276 15.47 8.27 -0.26
C LEU A 276 15.21 9.74 0.13
N PRO A 277 15.50 10.76 -0.73
CA PRO A 277 15.13 12.14 -0.42
C PRO A 277 13.62 12.37 -0.31
N THR A 278 12.81 11.75 -1.17
CA THR A 278 11.34 11.83 -1.09
C THR A 278 10.83 11.19 0.20
N GLN A 279 11.35 10.01 0.55
CA GLN A 279 11.02 9.33 1.80
C GLN A 279 11.37 10.20 3.01
N LEU A 280 12.57 10.79 3.04
CA LEU A 280 13.00 11.70 4.12
C LEU A 280 12.07 12.92 4.27
N ALA A 281 11.60 13.50 3.16
CA ALA A 281 10.64 14.60 3.20
C ALA A 281 9.27 14.18 3.76
N ILE A 282 8.79 12.98 3.44
CA ILE A 282 7.57 12.41 4.04
C ILE A 282 7.77 12.21 5.55
N ASP A 283 8.92 11.69 5.96
CA ASP A 283 9.20 11.40 7.37
C ASP A 283 9.33 12.68 8.19
N ALA A 284 9.92 13.73 7.62
CA ALA A 284 9.93 15.07 8.21
C ALA A 284 8.53 15.65 8.35
N CYS A 285 7.65 15.41 7.38
CA CYS A 285 6.25 15.80 7.46
C CYS A 285 5.52 15.04 8.60
N ILE A 286 5.77 13.74 8.76
CA ILE A 286 5.22 12.96 9.89
C ILE A 286 5.72 13.53 11.20
N TYR A 287 7.03 13.78 11.33
CA TYR A 287 7.59 14.35 12.55
C TYR A 287 7.01 15.73 12.87
N ASN A 288 6.79 16.58 11.86
CA ASN A 288 6.11 17.86 12.09
C ASN A 288 4.70 17.66 12.65
N GLU A 289 3.92 16.72 12.09
CA GLU A 289 2.59 16.39 12.60
C GLU A 289 2.62 15.78 14.01
N ILE A 290 3.68 15.04 14.38
CA ILE A 290 3.91 14.59 15.76
C ILE A 290 4.07 15.80 16.69
N THR A 291 4.90 16.78 16.33
CA THR A 291 5.12 17.97 17.17
C THR A 291 3.87 18.86 17.28
N LYS A 292 2.92 18.74 16.34
CA LYS A 292 1.65 19.48 16.34
C LYS A 292 0.52 18.79 17.11
N LYS A 293 0.74 17.59 17.67
CA LYS A 293 -0.23 16.96 18.58
C LYS A 293 -0.50 17.88 19.77
N SER A 294 -1.75 17.97 20.19
CA SER A 294 -2.16 18.86 21.30
C SER A 294 -1.35 18.66 22.60
N TYR A 295 -0.93 17.44 22.90
CA TYR A 295 -0.10 17.09 24.07
C TYR A 295 1.41 17.27 23.85
N ASN A 296 1.84 17.66 22.64
CA ASN A 296 3.23 17.98 22.31
C ASN A 296 3.46 19.48 22.09
N ILE A 297 2.40 20.28 21.99
CA ILE A 297 2.50 21.74 21.84
C ILE A 297 3.18 22.31 23.08
N GLY A 298 4.31 23.00 22.89
CA GLY A 298 5.10 23.60 23.96
C GLY A 298 6.10 22.64 24.62
N SER A 299 6.18 21.37 24.20
CA SER A 299 7.24 20.47 24.65
C SER A 299 8.60 20.95 24.13
N PRO A 300 9.66 20.94 24.98
CA PRO A 300 11.02 21.19 24.52
C PRO A 300 11.44 20.22 23.41
N GLU A 301 12.30 20.66 22.51
CA GLU A 301 12.90 19.79 21.49
C GLU A 301 13.59 18.58 22.15
N GLY A 302 13.31 17.38 21.64
CA GLY A 302 13.80 16.12 22.21
C GLY A 302 12.91 15.50 23.31
N ASN A 303 11.92 16.22 23.86
CA ASN A 303 10.94 15.69 24.82
C ASN A 303 9.55 15.48 24.21
N THR A 304 9.51 15.16 22.91
CA THR A 304 8.28 14.96 22.15
C THR A 304 7.71 13.57 22.41
N ASN A 305 6.45 13.48 22.84
CA ASN A 305 5.78 12.20 23.00
C ASN A 305 5.43 11.60 21.63
N ILE A 306 5.95 10.41 21.35
CA ILE A 306 5.74 9.73 20.07
C ILE A 306 4.35 9.05 20.05
N PRO A 307 3.40 9.47 19.19
CA PRO A 307 2.12 8.77 19.01
C PRO A 307 2.34 7.37 18.44
N LYS A 308 1.31 6.53 18.48
CA LYS A 308 1.29 5.37 17.58
C LYS A 308 1.29 5.82 16.13
N ILE A 309 2.07 5.19 15.27
CA ILE A 309 2.13 5.49 13.84
C ILE A 309 1.70 4.24 13.09
N ILE A 310 0.51 4.28 12.48
CA ILE A 310 -0.06 3.16 11.75
C ILE A 310 0.13 3.42 10.25
N CYS A 311 1.02 2.67 9.63
CA CYS A 311 1.37 2.79 8.22
C CYS A 311 0.65 1.71 7.42
N PHE A 312 -0.29 2.13 6.57
CA PHE A 312 -0.89 1.27 5.56
C PHE A 312 0.03 1.26 4.35
N GLU A 313 0.52 0.10 3.96
CA GLU A 313 1.45 -0.07 2.84
C GLU A 313 0.93 -1.10 1.83
N PRO A 314 1.07 -0.87 0.51
CA PRO A 314 0.66 -1.85 -0.48
C PRO A 314 1.59 -3.07 -0.43
N SER A 315 1.00 -4.26 -0.49
CA SER A 315 1.69 -5.52 -0.73
C SER A 315 1.69 -5.81 -2.24
N GLY A 316 2.63 -5.19 -2.96
CA GLY A 316 2.83 -5.47 -4.38
C GLY A 316 3.56 -6.81 -4.60
N PRO A 317 3.44 -7.37 -5.81
CA PRO A 317 4.18 -8.56 -6.19
C PRO A 317 5.69 -8.29 -6.16
N ASN A 318 6.48 -9.29 -5.78
CA ASN A 318 7.93 -9.20 -5.75
C ASN A 318 8.59 -9.51 -7.12
N TYR A 319 7.79 -9.64 -8.19
CA TYR A 319 8.28 -9.90 -9.54
C TYR A 319 8.50 -8.59 -10.30
N THR A 320 9.75 -8.25 -10.57
CA THR A 320 10.12 -7.50 -11.77
C THR A 320 10.73 -8.45 -12.77
N ARG A 321 10.25 -8.42 -14.02
CA ARG A 321 11.02 -8.97 -15.14
C ARG A 321 12.28 -8.12 -15.27
N CYS A 322 13.41 -8.69 -15.64
CA CYS A 322 14.72 -8.00 -15.76
C CYS A 322 14.71 -6.66 -16.54
N ALA A 323 13.64 -6.34 -17.26
CA ALA A 323 13.51 -5.16 -18.10
C ALA A 323 12.48 -4.11 -17.60
N VAL A 324 11.77 -4.32 -16.49
CA VAL A 324 10.69 -3.40 -16.05
C VAL A 324 10.88 -2.98 -14.60
N GLU A 325 11.03 -1.68 -14.35
CA GLU A 325 10.89 -1.11 -13.00
C GLU A 325 9.51 -1.46 -12.45
N ALA A 326 9.46 -1.92 -11.19
CA ALA A 326 8.19 -2.30 -10.57
C ALA A 326 7.25 -1.09 -10.58
N ASN A 327 6.04 -1.26 -11.12
CA ASN A 327 5.00 -0.24 -10.98
C ASN A 327 4.35 -0.25 -9.59
N HIS A 328 4.78 -1.14 -8.70
CA HIS A 328 4.29 -1.29 -7.33
C HIS A 328 5.46 -1.52 -6.39
N GLN A 329 5.32 -1.09 -5.15
CA GLN A 329 6.28 -1.42 -4.10
C GLN A 329 6.22 -2.92 -3.77
N SER A 330 7.38 -3.58 -3.72
CA SER A 330 7.48 -4.99 -3.36
C SER A 330 7.09 -5.19 -1.89
N SER A 331 6.49 -6.32 -1.54
CA SER A 331 6.10 -6.61 -0.16
C SER A 331 7.31 -6.62 0.80
N SER A 332 8.48 -7.04 0.31
CA SER A 332 9.74 -6.99 1.08
C SER A 332 10.20 -5.55 1.31
N TYR A 333 10.20 -4.72 0.28
CA TYR A 333 10.62 -3.34 0.39
C TYR A 333 9.63 -2.51 1.20
N SER A 334 8.31 -2.70 1.06
CA SER A 334 7.28 -2.11 1.93
C SER A 334 7.54 -2.38 3.40
N ALA A 335 7.89 -3.63 3.74
CA ALA A 335 8.18 -4.01 5.12
C ALA A 335 9.49 -3.38 5.64
N LEU A 336 10.54 -3.36 4.82
CA LEU A 336 11.85 -2.81 5.19
C LEU A 336 11.90 -1.28 5.19
N LEU A 337 11.12 -0.60 4.35
CA LEU A 337 11.07 0.86 4.25
C LEU A 337 10.73 1.52 5.58
N LYS A 338 9.96 0.84 6.44
CA LYS A 338 9.61 1.31 7.77
C LYS A 338 10.80 1.49 8.69
N PHE A 339 11.87 0.72 8.48
CA PHE A 339 13.12 0.96 9.20
C PHE A 339 13.80 2.24 8.74
N ILE A 340 13.83 2.49 7.43
CA ILE A 340 14.36 3.75 6.89
C ILE A 340 13.54 4.93 7.45
N GLU A 341 12.22 4.80 7.51
CA GLU A 341 11.32 5.79 8.12
C GLU A 341 11.63 6.01 9.61
N ILE A 342 11.77 4.94 10.40
CA ILE A 342 12.14 5.03 11.83
C ILE A 342 13.51 5.68 12.01
N ARG A 343 14.50 5.32 11.18
CA ARG A 343 15.82 5.94 11.17
C ARG A 343 15.70 7.44 10.90
N ASN A 344 14.97 7.82 9.86
CA ASN A 344 14.76 9.22 9.50
C ASN A 344 14.09 9.99 10.63
N LEU A 345 13.03 9.45 11.22
CA LEU A 345 12.36 10.04 12.37
C LEU A 345 13.33 10.21 13.55
N SER A 346 14.17 9.21 13.82
CA SER A 346 15.20 9.28 14.87
C SER A 346 16.24 10.38 14.57
N THR A 347 16.78 10.43 13.36
CA THR A 347 17.75 11.45 12.95
C THR A 347 17.17 12.86 12.98
N ILE A 348 15.93 13.04 12.51
CA ILE A 348 15.26 14.35 12.48
C ILE A 348 14.93 14.84 13.90
N SER A 349 14.51 13.94 14.78
CA SER A 349 14.02 14.29 16.11
C SER A 349 15.09 14.30 17.20
N GLY A 350 16.22 13.63 16.98
CA GLY A 350 17.20 13.30 18.01
C GLY A 350 16.73 12.20 18.99
N ILE A 351 15.51 11.68 18.84
CA ILE A 351 14.98 10.63 19.72
C ILE A 351 15.51 9.27 19.26
N PRO A 352 16.00 8.38 20.15
CA PRO A 352 16.56 7.09 19.76
C PRO A 352 15.59 6.19 18.98
N ILE A 353 16.11 5.41 18.03
CA ILE A 353 15.38 4.41 17.22
C ILE A 353 14.51 3.49 18.09
N ASP A 354 15.03 3.05 19.23
CA ASP A 354 14.35 2.14 20.17
C ASP A 354 13.04 2.73 20.73
N SER A 355 12.90 4.06 20.74
CA SER A 355 11.67 4.74 21.17
C SER A 355 10.58 4.74 20.10
N PHE A 356 10.95 4.73 18.82
CA PHE A 356 10.02 4.68 17.69
C PHE A 356 9.59 3.26 17.34
N LEU A 357 10.49 2.29 17.47
CA LEU A 357 10.24 0.90 17.07
C LEU A 357 8.93 0.28 17.64
N PRO A 358 8.57 0.44 18.93
CA PRO A 358 7.32 -0.08 19.48
C PRO A 358 6.10 0.81 19.19
N ARG A 359 6.30 1.96 18.53
CA ARG A 359 5.25 2.93 18.20
C ARG A 359 4.77 2.81 16.76
N VAL A 360 5.59 2.26 15.85
CA VAL A 360 5.25 2.10 14.44
C VAL A 360 4.65 0.70 14.18
N LYS A 361 3.52 0.66 13.46
CA LYS A 361 2.84 -0.57 13.01
C LYS A 361 2.64 -0.51 11.50
N THR A 362 2.82 -1.64 10.80
CA THR A 362 2.56 -1.76 9.36
C THR A 362 1.35 -2.63 9.12
N VAL A 363 0.38 -2.11 8.38
CA VAL A 363 -0.80 -2.84 7.92
C VAL A 363 -0.69 -2.98 6.40
N MET A 364 -0.47 -4.19 5.93
CA MET A 364 -0.37 -4.46 4.50
C MET A 364 -1.77 -4.42 3.87
N PHE A 365 -1.89 -3.85 2.67
CA PHE A 365 -3.14 -3.84 1.89
C PHE A 365 -2.86 -4.07 0.40
N HIS A 366 -3.85 -3.86 -0.46
CA HIS A 366 -3.72 -3.98 -1.92
C HIS A 366 -3.63 -5.45 -2.39
N HIS A 367 -4.18 -6.36 -1.58
CA HIS A 367 -4.24 -7.80 -1.82
C HIS A 367 -5.68 -8.34 -1.91
N ASN A 368 -5.79 -9.52 -2.53
CA ASN A 368 -6.92 -10.46 -2.53
C ASN A 368 -8.26 -10.04 -3.12
N LYS A 369 -8.58 -8.77 -3.38
CA LYS A 369 -9.91 -8.41 -3.93
C LYS A 369 -10.03 -8.73 -5.42
N PHE A 370 -9.00 -8.41 -6.19
CA PHE A 370 -8.98 -8.53 -7.64
C PHE A 370 -7.85 -9.46 -8.09
N GLN A 371 -8.03 -10.14 -9.23
CA GLN A 371 -6.97 -10.91 -9.88
C GLN A 371 -6.00 -10.00 -10.65
N LEU A 372 -5.31 -9.11 -9.93
CA LEU A 372 -4.31 -8.18 -10.46
C LEU A 372 -2.91 -8.81 -10.63
N GLY A 373 -2.83 -10.15 -10.64
CA GLY A 373 -1.59 -10.92 -10.61
C GLY A 373 -1.78 -12.27 -9.89
N PRO A 374 -0.69 -12.94 -9.49
CA PRO A 374 -0.76 -14.11 -8.61
C PRO A 374 -1.32 -13.74 -7.23
N ASP A 375 -1.55 -14.73 -6.37
CA ASP A 375 -2.10 -14.57 -5.02
C ASP A 375 -1.31 -13.58 -4.14
N ARG A 376 -1.64 -12.28 -4.22
CA ARG A 376 -0.87 -11.22 -3.56
C ARG A 376 -0.75 -11.38 -2.04
N PHE A 377 -1.75 -11.96 -1.38
CA PHE A 377 -1.69 -12.16 0.07
C PHE A 377 -0.78 -13.32 0.46
N ASN A 378 -0.96 -14.49 -0.15
CA ASN A 378 -0.08 -15.63 0.13
C ASN A 378 1.34 -15.35 -0.36
N GLU A 379 1.50 -14.60 -1.45
CA GLU A 379 2.78 -14.08 -1.91
C GLU A 379 3.40 -13.13 -0.88
N GLY A 380 2.66 -12.13 -0.40
CA GLY A 380 3.13 -11.21 0.64
C GLY A 380 3.61 -11.95 1.88
N LYS A 381 2.84 -12.91 2.40
CA LYS A 381 3.25 -13.78 3.51
C LYS A 381 4.51 -14.57 3.19
N PHE A 382 4.58 -15.19 2.02
CA PHE A 382 5.74 -15.97 1.58
C PHE A 382 7.00 -15.11 1.50
N VAL A 383 6.88 -13.91 0.93
CA VAL A 383 7.96 -12.92 0.81
C VAL A 383 8.43 -12.49 2.19
N THR A 384 7.53 -12.14 3.10
CA THR A 384 7.89 -11.75 4.47
C THR A 384 8.58 -12.89 5.21
N LYS A 385 8.12 -14.14 5.05
CA LYS A 385 8.81 -15.32 5.61
C LYS A 385 10.21 -15.51 5.04
N LYS A 386 10.38 -15.31 3.72
CA LYS A 386 11.71 -15.38 3.09
C LYS A 386 12.63 -14.25 3.55
N LEU A 387 12.09 -13.04 3.68
CA LEU A 387 12.80 -11.89 4.23
C LEU A 387 13.32 -12.20 5.64
N LEU A 388 12.46 -12.73 6.53
CA LEU A 388 12.87 -13.17 7.86
C LEU A 388 14.00 -14.21 7.81
N ASN A 389 13.85 -15.25 6.98
CA ASN A 389 14.90 -16.26 6.83
C ASN A 389 16.24 -15.69 6.36
N TYR A 390 16.23 -14.71 5.43
CA TYR A 390 17.46 -14.07 4.96
C TYR A 390 18.07 -13.11 5.99
N LEU A 391 17.25 -12.45 6.82
CA LEU A 391 17.76 -11.61 7.90
C LEU A 391 18.48 -12.42 8.99
N HIS A 392 18.19 -13.72 9.13
CA HIS A 392 18.91 -14.63 10.02
C HIS A 392 20.28 -15.10 9.47
N LEU A 393 20.58 -14.86 8.18
CA LEU A 393 21.85 -15.24 7.60
C LEU A 393 22.91 -14.15 7.85
N ASP A 394 24.14 -14.57 8.13
CA ASP A 394 25.30 -13.69 8.12
C ASP A 394 25.58 -13.13 6.71
N ASP A 395 26.40 -12.07 6.63
CA ASP A 395 26.68 -11.38 5.38
C ASP A 395 27.38 -12.29 4.34
N ASP A 396 28.23 -13.24 4.77
CA ASP A 396 28.94 -14.15 3.85
C ASP A 396 28.00 -15.14 3.18
N ILE A 397 27.12 -15.78 3.96
CA ILE A 397 26.10 -16.70 3.45
C ILE A 397 25.10 -15.94 2.60
N LEU A 398 24.68 -14.74 3.03
CA LEU A 398 23.75 -13.90 2.29
C LEU A 398 24.34 -13.51 0.92
N ASN A 399 25.62 -13.14 0.86
CA ASN A 399 26.33 -12.82 -0.38
C ASN A 399 26.51 -14.05 -1.28
N LYS A 400 26.85 -15.22 -0.70
CA LYS A 400 26.90 -16.49 -1.46
C LYS A 400 25.54 -16.83 -2.05
N GLU A 401 24.46 -16.60 -1.30
CA GLU A 401 23.10 -16.81 -1.78
C GLU A 401 22.74 -15.83 -2.90
N TYR A 402 23.09 -14.55 -2.74
CA TYR A 402 22.93 -13.52 -3.77
C TYR A 402 23.62 -13.93 -5.08
N GLU A 403 24.91 -14.28 -5.04
CA GLU A 403 25.65 -14.73 -6.22
C GLU A 403 25.09 -16.03 -6.81
N ARG A 404 24.61 -16.95 -5.96
CA ARG A 404 23.92 -18.17 -6.42
C ARG A 404 22.64 -17.87 -7.18
N GLN A 405 21.85 -16.90 -6.71
CA GLN A 405 20.60 -16.52 -7.35
C GLN A 405 20.86 -15.71 -8.63
N LYS A 406 21.81 -14.78 -8.62
CA LYS A 406 22.31 -14.08 -9.81
C LYS A 406 22.77 -15.05 -10.91
N ARG A 407 23.58 -16.06 -10.58
CA ARG A 407 23.98 -17.12 -11.54
C ARG A 407 22.80 -17.96 -12.04
N LYS A 408 21.79 -18.20 -11.22
CA LYS A 408 20.56 -18.90 -11.66
C LYS A 408 19.75 -18.03 -12.61
N LEU A 409 19.69 -16.73 -12.36
CA LEU A 409 19.04 -15.78 -13.24
C LEU A 409 19.71 -15.77 -14.62
N GLU A 410 21.04 -15.63 -14.64
CA GLU A 410 21.87 -15.69 -15.85
C GLU A 410 21.68 -17.02 -16.61
N LYS A 411 21.57 -18.16 -15.91
CA LYS A 411 21.33 -19.48 -16.54
C LYS A 411 19.89 -19.72 -17.01
N HIS A 412 18.90 -19.09 -16.39
CA HIS A 412 17.47 -19.24 -16.72
C HIS A 412 16.98 -18.22 -17.76
N LEU A 413 17.82 -17.24 -18.12
CA LEU A 413 17.66 -16.29 -19.23
C LEU A 413 17.90 -16.93 -20.62
N ASP A 414 18.16 -18.24 -20.67
CA ASP A 414 18.48 -19.00 -21.88
C ASP A 414 17.23 -19.21 -22.78
N ARG A 415 16.97 -18.24 -23.66
CA ARG A 415 15.86 -18.21 -24.63
C ARG A 415 15.77 -19.47 -25.49
N GLU A 416 16.91 -20.06 -25.83
CA GLU A 416 17.03 -21.26 -26.67
C GLU A 416 16.33 -22.45 -26.00
N LYS A 417 16.62 -22.70 -24.72
CA LYS A 417 15.96 -23.77 -23.95
C LYS A 417 14.45 -23.57 -23.79
N LEU A 418 14.00 -22.32 -23.71
CA LEU A 418 12.57 -22.00 -23.58
C LEU A 418 11.83 -22.17 -24.91
N LYS A 419 12.48 -21.80 -26.04
CA LYS A 419 12.00 -22.01 -27.40
C LYS A 419 11.90 -23.50 -27.73
N ASP A 420 12.88 -24.30 -27.31
CA ASP A 420 12.91 -25.74 -27.54
C ASP A 420 11.86 -26.50 -26.72
N ALA A 421 11.58 -26.05 -25.50
CA ALA A 421 10.59 -26.63 -24.61
C ALA A 421 9.12 -26.32 -24.98
N LEU A 422 8.87 -25.54 -26.04
CA LEU A 422 7.54 -25.08 -26.45
C LEU A 422 7.14 -25.61 -27.84
N PRO A 423 5.83 -25.86 -28.09
CA PRO A 423 5.35 -26.34 -29.38
C PRO A 423 5.55 -25.30 -30.50
N LEU A 424 5.87 -25.77 -31.71
CA LEU A 424 6.16 -24.97 -32.92
C LEU A 424 5.32 -23.69 -33.12
N PRO A 425 3.97 -23.71 -33.05
CA PRO A 425 3.16 -22.51 -33.26
C PRO A 425 3.31 -21.43 -32.18
N SER A 426 3.85 -21.76 -31.00
CA SER A 426 4.11 -20.80 -29.92
C SER A 426 5.53 -20.21 -29.94
N ARG A 427 6.43 -20.77 -30.77
CA ARG A 427 7.82 -20.31 -30.91
C ARG A 427 7.91 -18.98 -31.66
N SER A 428 7.03 -18.74 -32.63
CA SER A 428 6.94 -17.50 -33.41
C SER A 428 6.52 -16.29 -32.56
N VAL A 429 5.67 -16.50 -31.56
CA VAL A 429 5.24 -15.46 -30.61
C VAL A 429 6.39 -15.04 -29.68
N ILE A 430 7.23 -15.99 -29.25
CA ILE A 430 8.41 -15.71 -28.41
C ILE A 430 9.57 -15.13 -29.23
N ALA A 431 9.71 -15.52 -30.50
CA ALA A 431 10.74 -14.99 -31.39
C ALA A 431 10.58 -13.48 -31.65
N ASN A 432 9.34 -12.96 -31.61
CA ASN A 432 9.03 -11.54 -31.81
C ASN A 432 9.11 -10.69 -30.53
N LEU A 433 9.41 -11.29 -29.38
CA LEU A 433 9.62 -10.55 -28.15
C LEU A 433 10.98 -9.81 -28.19
N PRO A 434 11.03 -8.49 -27.91
CA PRO A 434 12.28 -7.72 -27.86
C PRO A 434 13.34 -8.43 -27.02
N THR A 435 14.62 -8.39 -27.43
CA THR A 435 15.75 -9.18 -26.89
C THR A 435 15.90 -9.20 -25.37
N HIS A 436 15.27 -8.28 -24.64
CA HIS A 436 15.34 -8.13 -23.18
C HIS A 436 14.10 -8.62 -22.40
N THR A 437 13.05 -9.10 -23.07
CA THR A 437 11.83 -9.57 -22.38
C THR A 437 11.93 -11.05 -22.03
N SER A 438 12.44 -11.36 -20.83
CA SER A 438 12.36 -12.72 -20.25
C SER A 438 11.11 -12.85 -19.37
N ILE A 439 10.31 -13.89 -19.67
CA ILE A 439 8.97 -14.11 -19.09
C ILE A 439 8.99 -14.83 -17.72
N LEU A 440 10.15 -15.34 -17.31
CA LEU A 440 10.30 -16.11 -16.07
C LEU A 440 11.55 -15.65 -15.33
N VAL A 441 11.37 -14.84 -14.30
CA VAL A 441 12.47 -14.45 -13.41
C VAL A 441 12.08 -14.73 -11.96
N ARG A 442 12.94 -15.53 -11.31
CA ARG A 442 12.77 -16.04 -9.95
C ARG A 442 12.88 -14.91 -8.93
N SER A 443 11.92 -14.85 -8.02
CA SER A 443 11.63 -13.76 -7.08
C SER A 443 12.59 -13.59 -5.89
N LYS A 444 13.80 -14.17 -5.94
CA LYS A 444 14.68 -14.28 -4.75
C LYS A 444 15.72 -13.17 -4.64
N ASP A 445 16.19 -12.64 -5.76
CA ASP A 445 17.27 -11.63 -5.79
C ASP A 445 16.85 -10.31 -5.13
N PHE A 446 15.63 -9.85 -5.39
CA PHE A 446 15.14 -8.55 -4.90
C PHE A 446 15.09 -8.48 -3.38
N ILE A 447 14.76 -9.57 -2.68
CA ILE A 447 14.71 -9.57 -1.21
C ILE A 447 16.11 -9.35 -0.62
N ILE A 448 17.13 -10.00 -1.19
CA ILE A 448 18.51 -9.85 -0.70
C ILE A 448 19.05 -8.45 -1.01
N GLN A 449 18.74 -7.93 -2.21
CA GLN A 449 19.07 -6.56 -2.58
C GLN A 449 18.39 -5.55 -1.66
N ASP A 450 17.08 -5.70 -1.41
CA ASP A 450 16.33 -4.82 -0.49
C ASP A 450 16.96 -4.82 0.91
N ILE A 451 17.33 -5.99 1.44
CA ILE A 451 18.03 -6.14 2.72
C ILE A 451 19.36 -5.36 2.68
N GLN A 452 20.20 -5.60 1.67
CA GLN A 452 21.50 -4.93 1.56
C GLN A 452 21.36 -3.42 1.41
N THR A 453 20.39 -2.97 0.60
CA THR A 453 20.07 -1.56 0.43
C THR A 453 19.67 -0.95 1.76
N VAL A 454 18.78 -1.56 2.52
CA VAL A 454 18.33 -1.01 3.82
C VAL A 454 19.44 -1.05 4.86
N LEU A 455 20.15 -2.16 4.99
CA LEU A 455 21.17 -2.30 6.03
C LEU A 455 22.39 -1.39 5.80
N THR A 456 22.66 -0.93 4.58
CA THR A 456 23.73 0.07 4.30
C THR A 456 23.33 1.50 4.65
N GLN A 457 22.04 1.74 4.95
CA GLN A 457 21.52 3.05 5.35
C GLN A 457 21.70 3.36 6.84
N PHE A 458 22.31 2.46 7.60
CA PHE A 458 22.46 2.58 9.06
C PHE A 458 23.93 2.52 9.45
N ASP A 459 24.32 3.44 10.32
CA ASP A 459 25.60 3.40 11.03
C ASP A 459 25.43 2.64 12.35
N MET A 460 25.14 1.35 12.23
CA MET A 460 24.88 0.45 13.36
C MET A 460 25.51 -0.91 13.10
N ASP A 461 25.87 -1.62 14.18
CA ASP A 461 26.27 -3.02 14.11
C ASP A 461 25.21 -3.85 13.35
N ARG A 462 25.69 -4.66 12.39
CA ARG A 462 24.86 -5.38 11.43
C ARG A 462 24.03 -6.46 12.09
N GLU A 463 24.58 -7.16 13.09
CA GLU A 463 23.83 -8.17 13.83
C GLU A 463 22.74 -7.53 14.69
N LYS A 464 23.06 -6.44 15.39
CA LYS A 464 22.08 -5.68 16.17
C LYS A 464 20.95 -5.18 15.28
N LEU A 465 21.27 -4.61 14.11
CA LEU A 465 20.28 -4.11 13.17
C LEU A 465 19.36 -5.22 12.63
N ARG A 466 19.93 -6.38 12.27
CA ARG A 466 19.15 -7.58 11.87
C ARG A 466 18.18 -8.01 12.97
N LYS A 467 18.62 -8.06 14.23
CA LYS A 467 17.77 -8.42 15.38
C LYS A 467 16.59 -7.45 15.54
N LEU A 468 16.84 -6.15 15.41
CA LEU A 468 15.78 -5.13 15.45
C LEU A 468 14.78 -5.31 14.29
N LEU A 469 15.30 -5.50 13.06
CA LEU A 469 14.52 -5.79 11.85
C LEU A 469 13.59 -6.99 12.03
N ILE A 470 14.13 -8.12 12.48
CA ILE A 470 13.36 -9.33 12.75
C ILE A 470 12.28 -9.05 13.80
N GLY A 471 12.66 -8.42 14.93
CA GLY A 471 11.72 -8.13 16.02
C GLY A 471 10.55 -7.26 15.57
N TYR A 472 10.81 -6.24 14.76
CA TYR A 472 9.75 -5.40 14.19
C TYR A 472 8.91 -6.15 13.17
N LEU A 473 9.52 -6.85 12.21
CA LEU A 473 8.77 -7.54 11.16
C LEU A 473 7.79 -8.55 11.78
N VAL A 474 8.24 -9.26 12.83
CA VAL A 474 7.43 -10.21 13.58
C VAL A 474 6.32 -9.52 14.39
N LYS A 475 6.63 -8.48 15.18
CA LYS A 475 5.69 -7.90 16.15
C LYS A 475 4.81 -6.78 15.58
N ASN A 476 5.23 -6.13 14.50
CA ASN A 476 4.63 -4.89 14.01
C ASN A 476 4.08 -4.95 12.59
N THR A 477 4.23 -6.06 11.87
CA THR A 477 3.64 -6.25 10.52
C THR A 477 2.34 -7.06 10.61
N VAL A 478 1.28 -6.59 9.98
CA VAL A 478 -0.04 -7.23 9.97
C VAL A 478 -0.54 -7.38 8.54
N PHE A 479 -1.08 -8.56 8.22
CA PHE A 479 -1.77 -8.84 6.96
C PHE A 479 -3.26 -9.11 7.25
N PRO A 480 -4.13 -8.10 7.22
CA PRO A 480 -5.55 -8.26 7.52
C PRO A 480 -6.28 -9.08 6.45
N MET A 481 -7.33 -9.78 6.87
CA MET A 481 -8.27 -10.42 5.95
C MET A 481 -9.28 -9.41 5.40
N ILE A 482 -9.80 -9.67 4.20
CA ILE A 482 -10.89 -8.85 3.66
C ILE A 482 -12.12 -8.99 4.58
N GLY A 483 -12.69 -7.84 4.94
CA GLY A 483 -13.81 -7.69 5.87
C GLY A 483 -13.41 -7.74 7.36
N GLU A 484 -12.12 -7.78 7.66
CA GLU A 484 -11.66 -7.80 9.04
C GLU A 484 -11.76 -6.42 9.69
N ARG A 485 -12.45 -6.38 10.84
CA ARG A 485 -12.51 -5.22 11.73
C ARG A 485 -11.49 -5.40 12.85
N MET A 486 -10.53 -4.49 12.93
CA MET A 486 -9.50 -4.46 13.96
C MET A 486 -9.72 -3.25 14.86
N THR A 487 -9.96 -3.49 16.15
CA THR A 487 -9.90 -2.44 17.18
C THR A 487 -8.46 -2.02 17.44
N TYR A 488 -8.28 -0.94 18.21
CA TYR A 488 -6.95 -0.56 18.73
C TYR A 488 -6.26 -1.74 19.42
N GLU A 489 -6.96 -2.44 20.30
CA GLU A 489 -6.44 -3.57 21.07
C GLU A 489 -6.05 -4.73 20.16
N ASP A 490 -6.90 -5.05 19.18
CA ASP A 490 -6.63 -6.12 18.20
C ASP A 490 -5.37 -5.78 17.40
N LEU A 491 -5.28 -4.56 16.88
CA LEU A 491 -4.15 -4.14 16.04
C LEU A 491 -2.85 -4.10 16.83
N MET A 492 -2.88 -3.66 18.10
CA MET A 492 -1.68 -3.64 18.93
C MET A 492 -1.18 -5.05 19.26
N LYS A 493 -2.08 -6.02 19.44
CA LYS A 493 -1.74 -7.43 19.69
C LYS A 493 -1.36 -8.20 18.42
N ALA A 494 -1.90 -7.81 17.26
CA ALA A 494 -1.69 -8.51 16.01
C ALA A 494 -0.20 -8.59 15.64
N SER A 495 0.26 -9.77 15.24
CA SER A 495 1.63 -10.00 14.83
C SER A 495 1.68 -10.70 13.47
N PHE A 496 2.85 -10.75 12.84
CA PHE A 496 3.04 -11.52 11.63
C PHE A 496 2.86 -13.03 11.89
N ILE A 497 3.22 -13.52 13.10
CA ILE A 497 3.07 -14.94 13.48
C ILE A 497 1.59 -15.35 13.51
N ASP A 498 0.69 -14.45 13.93
CA ASP A 498 -0.75 -14.74 13.93
C ASP A 498 -1.31 -14.94 12.51
N CYS A 499 -0.62 -14.44 11.48
CA CYS A 499 -1.01 -14.61 10.08
C CYS A 499 -0.81 -16.06 9.57
N GLU A 500 -0.05 -16.90 10.30
CA GLU A 500 0.13 -18.33 9.97
C GLU A 500 -1.11 -19.17 10.28
N LYS A 501 -2.01 -18.69 11.15
CA LYS A 501 -3.28 -19.38 11.50
C LYS A 501 -4.28 -19.39 10.33
N TYR A 502 -4.07 -18.56 9.30
CA TYR A 502 -4.97 -18.40 8.15
C TYR A 502 -4.64 -19.33 6.97
N GLY A 503 -4.34 -20.60 7.23
CA GLY A 503 -4.10 -21.61 6.20
C GLY A 503 -4.18 -23.03 6.76
N GLY A 504 -5.00 -23.88 6.13
CA GLY A 504 -5.22 -25.28 6.50
C GLY A 504 -3.92 -26.06 6.75
N GLY A 505 -3.99 -26.93 7.76
CA GLY A 505 -2.85 -27.57 8.40
C GLY A 505 -1.86 -28.24 7.45
N ASN A 506 -0.65 -27.67 7.37
CA ASN A 506 0.64 -28.37 7.29
C ASN A 506 1.79 -27.35 7.09
N MET A 507 1.82 -26.27 7.89
CA MET A 507 2.92 -25.28 7.84
C MET A 507 3.60 -25.00 9.19
N GLN A 508 3.20 -25.66 10.28
CA GLN A 508 3.89 -25.58 11.58
C GLN A 508 5.29 -26.22 11.59
N LYS A 509 5.68 -26.99 10.56
CA LYS A 509 6.96 -27.74 10.58
C LYS A 509 8.21 -26.92 10.22
N GLU A 510 8.08 -25.72 9.65
CA GLU A 510 9.25 -24.93 9.20
C GLU A 510 9.54 -23.67 10.02
N LEU A 511 8.80 -23.42 11.11
CA LEU A 511 9.09 -22.34 12.06
C LEU A 511 9.26 -22.90 13.46
N LYS A 512 10.39 -23.60 13.67
CA LYS A 512 11.00 -23.63 14.99
C LYS A 512 11.72 -22.30 15.23
N ILE A 513 10.96 -21.22 15.42
CA ILE A 513 11.48 -19.94 15.95
C ILE A 513 11.07 -19.76 17.43
N GLU A 514 10.42 -20.75 18.04
CA GLU A 514 10.17 -20.76 19.49
C GLU A 514 11.12 -21.75 20.18
N ASN A 515 12.24 -21.20 20.69
CA ASN A 515 12.83 -21.47 22.02
C ASN A 515 14.27 -20.92 22.20
N THR A 516 14.60 -19.80 21.56
CA THR A 516 15.75 -19.00 21.97
C THR A 516 15.38 -17.53 21.85
N LEU A 517 14.68 -17.06 22.88
CA LEU A 517 14.50 -15.63 23.19
C LEU A 517 15.84 -15.02 23.61
#